data_AF-A0A966T127-F1
#
_entry.id   AF-A0A966T127-F1
#
_cell.length_a   1.000
_cell.length_b   1.000
_cell.length_c   1.000
_cell.angle_alpha   90.00
_cell.angle_beta   90.00
_cell.angle_gamma   90.00
#
_symmetry.space_group_name_H-M   'P 1'
#
loop_
_entity.id
_entity.type
_entity.pdbx_description
1 polymer ?
#
loop_
_entity_poly.entity_id
_entity_poly.type
_entity_poly.pdbx_seq_one_letter_code
_entity_poly.pdbx_strand_id
1 'polypeptide(L)'
;NLLTRAQAMEMALDAVIQQGRLAVGGVAELRGNGQLLNRAALLACGGFNEATVTDDLDLSFRLLVGGRPIGVAWDPPVREEAVLSLRALLRQRQRWAEGGLQRFFDYGPQLLSNRLTTRQRLDLFCFFLLQYAMPMLAVADLAGALVTRSLPCIWPLSIVALGLSGLAIVSGCRRASEGPELPAMNLWAMGLGIAYLVHWFVVIPWVTLRMAVLPKRLVWAKTLHLGEPGDDEQPAPAAV
;
A
#
# COMPACT_ATOMS: atom_id res chain seq x y z
N ASN A 1 -5.72 -14.35 -15.39
CA ASN A 1 -6.14 -15.14 -14.21
C ASN A 1 -7.00 -14.26 -13.30
N LEU A 2 -7.88 -14.81 -12.46
CA LEU A 2 -8.64 -14.07 -11.44
C LEU A 2 -7.71 -13.26 -10.52
N LEU A 3 -6.56 -13.83 -10.14
CA LEU A 3 -5.60 -13.17 -9.27
C LEU A 3 -5.01 -11.89 -9.89
N THR A 4 -4.69 -11.89 -11.19
CA THR A 4 -4.14 -10.72 -11.87
C THR A 4 -5.22 -9.65 -12.09
N ARG A 5 -6.47 -10.07 -12.35
CA ARG A 5 -7.62 -9.15 -12.42
C ARG A 5 -7.88 -8.47 -11.08
N ALA A 6 -7.77 -9.21 -9.97
CA ALA A 6 -7.94 -8.64 -8.64
C ALA A 6 -6.85 -7.63 -8.27
N GLN A 7 -5.59 -7.91 -8.64
CA GLN A 7 -4.49 -6.94 -8.52
C GLN A 7 -4.73 -5.67 -9.35
N ALA A 8 -5.23 -5.79 -10.59
CA ALA A 8 -5.56 -4.62 -11.40
C ALA A 8 -6.66 -3.76 -10.76
N MET A 9 -7.68 -4.39 -10.15
CA MET A 9 -8.72 -3.68 -9.39
C MET A 9 -8.16 -2.98 -8.15
N GLU A 10 -7.20 -3.59 -7.44
CA GLU A 10 -6.50 -2.97 -6.32
C GLU A 10 -5.69 -1.74 -6.74
N MET A 11 -5.01 -1.79 -7.89
CA MET A 11 -4.29 -0.62 -8.42
C MET A 11 -5.25 0.50 -8.84
N ALA A 12 -6.39 0.15 -9.45
CA ALA A 12 -7.42 1.13 -9.80
C ALA A 12 -8.04 1.79 -8.55
N LEU A 13 -8.27 1.01 -7.48
CA LEU A 13 -8.69 1.52 -6.17
C LEU A 13 -7.65 2.49 -5.61
N ASP A 14 -6.38 2.08 -5.59
CA ASP A 14 -5.30 2.88 -5.04
C ASP A 14 -5.18 4.23 -5.76
N ALA A 15 -5.29 4.24 -7.10
CA ALA A 15 -5.27 5.48 -7.87
C ALA A 15 -6.42 6.43 -7.52
N VAL A 16 -7.64 5.91 -7.28
CA VAL A 16 -8.78 6.72 -6.82
C VAL A 16 -8.49 7.32 -5.45
N ILE A 17 -7.95 6.53 -4.52
CA ILE A 17 -7.59 7.01 -3.18
C ILE A 17 -6.51 8.10 -3.28
N GLN A 18 -5.41 7.83 -3.98
CA GLN A 18 -4.28 8.75 -4.06
C GLN A 18 -4.64 10.08 -4.75
N GLN A 19 -5.46 10.04 -5.80
CA GLN A 19 -5.94 11.26 -6.42
C GLN A 19 -6.96 12.00 -5.56
N GLY A 20 -7.82 11.29 -4.84
CA GLY A 20 -8.73 11.91 -3.86
C GLY A 20 -7.96 12.64 -2.76
N ARG A 21 -6.94 12.00 -2.19
CA ARG A 21 -6.03 12.60 -1.20
C ARG A 21 -5.31 13.83 -1.76
N LEU A 22 -4.82 13.75 -2.99
CA LEU A 22 -4.20 14.89 -3.66
C LEU A 22 -5.19 16.05 -3.88
N ALA A 23 -6.40 15.76 -4.35
CA ALA A 23 -7.42 16.76 -4.68
C ALA A 23 -7.88 17.57 -3.47
N VAL A 24 -7.92 16.95 -2.29
CA VAL A 24 -8.25 17.66 -1.05
C VAL A 24 -7.05 18.42 -0.46
N GLY A 25 -5.84 18.28 -1.00
CA GLY A 25 -4.62 18.85 -0.43
C GLY A 25 -4.07 18.04 0.75
N GLY A 26 -4.33 16.73 0.74
CA GLY A 26 -3.72 15.74 1.62
C GLY A 26 -2.33 15.32 1.14
N VAL A 27 -1.97 14.06 1.42
CA VAL A 27 -0.64 13.52 1.10
C VAL A 27 -0.77 12.45 0.01
N ALA A 28 -0.27 12.73 -1.18
CA ALA A 28 -0.03 11.71 -2.19
C ALA A 28 1.33 11.02 -1.94
N GLU A 29 1.46 9.78 -2.39
CA GLU A 29 2.66 8.96 -2.16
C GLU A 29 3.09 8.28 -3.46
N LEU A 30 4.40 8.14 -3.62
CA LEU A 30 5.03 7.40 -4.72
C LEU A 30 4.72 5.91 -4.59
N ARG A 31 4.73 5.19 -5.72
CA ARG A 31 4.44 3.74 -5.81
C ARG A 31 5.52 2.95 -6.56
N GLY A 32 6.73 3.51 -6.65
CA GLY A 32 7.90 2.86 -7.21
C GLY A 32 7.90 2.78 -8.75
N ASN A 33 6.86 2.17 -9.33
CA ASN A 33 6.68 2.09 -10.77
C ASN A 33 6.13 3.40 -11.35
N GLY A 34 6.63 3.81 -12.51
CA GLY A 34 6.16 5.01 -13.21
C GLY A 34 6.41 6.35 -12.52
N GLN A 35 7.31 6.38 -11.52
CA GLN A 35 7.65 7.62 -10.82
C GLN A 35 8.62 8.50 -11.62
N LEU A 36 8.33 9.80 -11.65
CA LEU A 36 9.22 10.82 -12.21
C LEU A 36 9.73 11.71 -11.08
N LEU A 37 11.04 11.79 -10.94
CA LEU A 37 11.67 12.49 -9.81
C LEU A 37 12.51 13.66 -10.29
N ASN A 38 12.32 14.82 -9.63
CA ASN A 38 13.24 15.93 -9.80
C ASN A 38 14.56 15.61 -9.09
N ARG A 39 15.66 15.53 -9.84
CA ARG A 39 17.00 15.20 -9.31
C ARG A 39 17.44 16.11 -8.16
N ALA A 40 17.18 17.41 -8.25
CA ALA A 40 17.57 18.34 -7.20
C ALA A 40 16.75 18.13 -5.91
N ALA A 41 15.45 17.81 -6.03
CA ALA A 41 14.62 17.46 -4.89
C ALA A 41 15.07 16.14 -4.22
N LEU A 42 15.42 15.13 -5.02
CA LEU A 42 15.94 13.84 -4.54
C LEU A 42 17.27 14.02 -3.78
N LEU A 43 18.20 14.80 -4.33
CA LEU A 43 19.47 15.06 -3.66
C LEU A 43 19.29 15.90 -2.38
N ALA A 44 18.37 16.87 -2.40
CA ALA A 44 18.08 17.69 -1.23
C ALA A 44 17.48 16.91 -0.06
N CYS A 45 16.83 15.76 -0.31
CA CYS A 45 16.29 14.89 0.73
C CYS A 45 17.19 13.68 1.07
N GLY A 46 18.43 13.64 0.56
CA GLY A 46 19.42 12.62 0.90
C GLY A 46 19.41 11.36 0.02
N GLY A 47 18.80 11.39 -1.17
CA GLY A 47 18.86 10.27 -2.13
C GLY A 47 17.86 9.14 -1.84
N PHE A 48 18.13 7.92 -2.30
CA PHE A 48 17.33 6.74 -1.94
C PHE A 48 17.83 6.15 -0.62
N ASN A 49 16.91 5.63 0.19
CA ASN A 49 17.26 5.02 1.47
C ASN A 49 17.37 3.50 1.30
N GLU A 50 18.59 2.96 1.45
CA GLU A 50 18.85 1.52 1.34
C GLU A 50 18.44 0.74 2.60
N ALA A 51 18.13 1.43 3.70
CA ALA A 51 17.73 0.82 4.98
C ALA A 51 16.22 0.53 5.09
N THR A 52 15.47 0.61 3.99
CA THR A 52 14.03 0.32 3.91
C THR A 52 13.73 -0.67 2.79
N VAL A 53 12.67 -1.46 2.96
CA VAL A 53 12.18 -2.39 1.93
C VAL A 53 11.29 -1.71 0.89
N THR A 54 10.85 -0.47 1.15
CA THR A 54 10.05 0.37 0.24
C THR A 54 10.68 1.77 0.19
N ASP A 55 11.63 1.96 -0.72
CA ASP A 55 12.37 3.21 -0.91
C ASP A 55 11.49 4.35 -1.42
N ASP A 56 10.47 4.02 -2.22
CA ASP A 56 9.45 4.92 -2.74
C ASP A 56 8.56 5.53 -1.64
N LEU A 57 8.05 4.72 -0.72
CA LEU A 57 7.20 5.18 0.38
C LEU A 57 7.99 5.97 1.42
N ASP A 58 9.25 5.61 1.65
CA ASP A 58 10.20 6.36 2.48
C ASP A 58 10.52 7.73 1.85
N LEU A 59 10.88 7.74 0.56
CA LEU A 59 11.13 8.95 -0.19
C LEU A 59 9.92 9.88 -0.18
N SER A 60 8.70 9.33 -0.25
CA SER A 60 7.46 10.11 -0.16
C SER A 60 7.39 10.92 1.14
N PHE A 61 7.74 10.32 2.27
CA PHE A 61 7.71 11.01 3.57
C PHE A 61 8.85 12.01 3.70
N ARG A 62 10.04 11.72 3.17
CA ARG A 62 11.14 12.70 3.14
C ARG A 62 10.82 13.91 2.28
N LEU A 63 10.19 13.72 1.12
CA LEU A 63 9.70 14.81 0.28
C LEU A 63 8.63 15.62 1.00
N LEU A 64 7.66 14.96 1.66
CA LEU A 64 6.62 15.62 2.45
C LEU A 64 7.20 16.49 3.57
N VAL A 65 8.10 15.93 4.39
CA VAL A 65 8.76 16.64 5.51
C VAL A 65 9.69 17.75 5.01
N GLY A 66 10.21 17.62 3.78
CA GLY A 66 10.96 18.63 3.05
C GLY A 66 10.10 19.66 2.32
N GLY A 67 8.76 19.60 2.43
CA GLY A 67 7.83 20.52 1.78
C GLY A 67 7.79 20.41 0.26
N ARG A 68 8.22 19.27 -0.31
CA ARG A 68 8.19 19.01 -1.75
C ARG A 68 6.85 18.35 -2.13
N PRO A 69 6.11 18.88 -3.11
CA PRO A 69 4.84 18.31 -3.51
C PRO A 69 5.03 16.98 -4.26
N ILE A 70 4.07 16.08 -4.08
CA ILE A 70 3.94 14.83 -4.85
C ILE A 70 2.63 14.90 -5.61
N GLY A 71 2.67 14.63 -6.91
CA GLY A 71 1.50 14.54 -7.78
C GLY A 71 1.22 13.11 -8.21
N VAL A 72 -0.03 12.84 -8.62
CA VAL A 72 -0.46 11.52 -9.13
C VAL A 72 -1.16 11.72 -10.47
N ALA A 73 -0.55 11.22 -11.54
CA ALA A 73 -1.17 11.12 -12.84
C ALA A 73 -1.66 9.67 -13.04
N TRP A 74 -2.93 9.51 -13.39
CA TRP A 74 -3.52 8.20 -13.69
C TRP A 74 -3.26 7.78 -15.14
N ASP A 75 -3.19 8.75 -16.06
CA ASP A 75 -3.18 8.52 -17.50
C ASP A 75 -2.12 9.44 -18.16
N PRO A 76 -1.27 8.92 -19.06
CA PRO A 76 -1.15 7.50 -19.45
C PRO A 76 -0.60 6.63 -18.31
N PRO A 77 -1.09 5.39 -18.12
CA PRO A 77 -0.61 4.52 -17.06
C PRO A 77 0.70 3.84 -17.45
N VAL A 78 1.45 3.40 -16.44
CA VAL A 78 2.60 2.52 -16.63
C VAL A 78 2.17 1.08 -16.42
N ARG A 79 2.57 0.20 -17.35
CA ARG A 79 2.27 -1.23 -17.26
C ARG A 79 3.06 -1.85 -16.11
N GLU A 80 2.39 -2.67 -15.31
CA GLU A 80 3.00 -3.46 -14.25
C GLU A 80 2.68 -4.94 -14.48
N GLU A 81 3.66 -5.80 -14.21
CA GLU A 81 3.46 -7.24 -14.25
C GLU A 81 2.91 -7.73 -12.90
N ALA A 82 1.68 -8.23 -12.92
CA ALA A 82 1.05 -8.79 -11.74
C ALA A 82 1.65 -10.16 -11.37
N VAL A 83 1.76 -10.45 -10.08
CA VAL A 83 2.25 -11.76 -9.63
C VAL A 83 1.23 -12.86 -9.90
N LEU A 84 1.73 -14.04 -10.28
CA LEU A 84 0.87 -15.15 -10.74
C LEU A 84 0.50 -16.17 -9.66
N SER A 85 1.17 -16.14 -8.50
CA SER A 85 0.92 -17.07 -7.40
C SER A 85 0.60 -16.36 -6.10
N LEU A 86 -0.25 -16.97 -5.27
CA LEU A 86 -0.61 -16.45 -3.95
C LEU A 86 0.61 -16.31 -3.04
N ARG A 87 1.57 -17.24 -3.12
CA ARG A 87 2.81 -17.17 -2.34
C ARG A 87 3.69 -15.98 -2.74
N ALA A 88 3.77 -15.66 -4.04
CA ALA A 88 4.46 -14.45 -4.50
C ALA A 88 3.73 -13.18 -4.04
N LEU A 89 2.39 -13.18 -4.13
CA LEU A 89 1.55 -12.08 -3.66
C LEU A 89 1.77 -11.78 -2.18
N LEU A 90 1.65 -12.79 -1.32
CA LEU A 90 1.80 -12.59 0.12
C LEU A 90 3.20 -12.06 0.46
N ARG A 91 4.25 -12.53 -0.21
CA ARG A 91 5.61 -11.98 -0.04
C ARG A 91 5.70 -10.52 -0.47
N GLN A 92 5.10 -10.15 -1.60
CA GLN A 92 5.08 -8.77 -2.09
C GLN A 92 4.30 -7.86 -1.13
N ARG A 93 3.08 -8.25 -0.75
CA ARG A 93 2.19 -7.47 0.13
C ARG A 93 2.75 -7.36 1.56
N GLN A 94 3.47 -8.38 2.05
CA GLN A 94 4.18 -8.28 3.33
C GLN A 94 5.30 -7.22 3.29
N ARG A 95 6.07 -7.12 2.20
CA ARG A 95 7.07 -6.05 2.04
C ARG A 95 6.42 -4.68 2.00
N TRP A 96 5.31 -4.54 1.28
CA TRP A 96 4.55 -3.29 1.21
C TRP A 96 4.02 -2.86 2.58
N ALA A 97 3.45 -3.80 3.35
CA ALA A 97 2.99 -3.54 4.71
C ALA A 97 4.15 -3.17 5.65
N GLU A 98 5.28 -3.86 5.54
CA GLU A 98 6.45 -3.62 6.40
C GLU A 98 7.02 -2.23 6.17
N GLY A 99 7.34 -1.88 4.92
CA GLY A 99 7.87 -0.57 4.60
C GLY A 99 6.85 0.56 4.80
N GLY A 100 5.58 0.27 4.50
CA GLY A 100 4.45 1.17 4.75
C GLY A 100 4.23 1.48 6.23
N LEU A 101 4.44 0.54 7.15
CA LEU A 101 4.43 0.77 8.59
C LEU A 101 5.72 1.43 9.08
N GLN A 102 6.87 0.96 8.60
CA GLN A 102 8.19 1.43 9.01
C GLN A 102 8.31 2.95 8.85
N ARG A 103 7.87 3.51 7.72
CA ARG A 103 7.92 4.96 7.51
C ARG A 103 7.10 5.77 8.54
N PHE A 104 5.98 5.24 9.05
CA PHE A 104 5.20 5.95 10.07
C PHE A 104 5.95 5.97 11.41
N PHE A 105 6.73 4.93 11.72
CA PHE A 105 7.58 4.91 12.91
C PHE A 105 8.83 5.78 12.73
N ASP A 106 9.52 5.67 11.60
CA ASP A 106 10.77 6.39 11.32
C ASP A 106 10.57 7.91 11.28
N TYR A 107 9.42 8.37 10.79
CA TYR A 107 9.10 9.80 10.64
C TYR A 107 8.04 10.32 11.61
N GLY A 108 7.57 9.51 12.57
CA GLY A 108 6.49 9.87 13.51
C GLY A 108 6.66 11.26 14.15
N PRO A 109 7.82 11.58 14.75
CA PRO A 109 8.07 12.91 15.34
C PRO A 109 7.92 14.06 14.33
N GLN A 110 8.38 13.88 13.10
CA GLN A 110 8.31 14.87 12.03
C GLN A 110 6.87 15.05 11.53
N LEU A 111 6.06 13.98 11.49
CA LEU A 111 4.64 14.04 11.12
C LEU A 111 3.79 14.81 12.15
N LEU A 112 4.18 14.72 13.43
CA LEU A 112 3.54 15.46 14.53
C LEU A 112 4.06 16.90 14.67
N SER A 113 5.14 17.24 13.99
CA SER A 113 5.70 18.60 14.00
C SER A 113 4.86 19.60 13.19
N ASN A 114 5.25 20.88 13.25
CA ASN A 114 4.63 21.97 12.48
C ASN A 114 5.03 22.00 11.00
N ARG A 115 5.75 20.98 10.50
CA ARG A 115 6.14 20.87 9.09
C ARG A 115 4.97 20.53 8.17
N LEU A 116 3.93 19.87 8.70
CA LEU A 116 2.74 19.49 7.96
C LEU A 116 1.58 20.43 8.27
N THR A 117 0.78 20.71 7.25
CA THR A 117 -0.50 21.40 7.43
C THR A 117 -1.47 20.52 8.23
N THR A 118 -2.45 21.13 8.92
CA THR A 118 -3.50 20.40 9.64
C THR A 118 -4.23 19.42 8.73
N ARG A 119 -4.41 19.78 7.46
CA ARG A 119 -5.09 18.92 6.47
C ARG A 119 -4.26 17.69 6.11
N GLN A 120 -2.96 17.84 5.87
CA GLN A 120 -2.06 16.71 5.63
C GLN A 120 -1.96 15.79 6.85
N ARG A 121 -1.95 16.36 8.06
CA ARG A 121 -1.94 15.57 9.31
C ARG A 121 -3.21 14.76 9.47
N LEU A 122 -4.37 15.37 9.22
CA LEU A 122 -5.66 14.68 9.27
C LEU A 122 -5.75 13.58 8.19
N ASP A 123 -5.31 13.87 6.97
CA ASP A 123 -5.24 12.90 5.89
C ASP A 123 -4.38 11.68 6.26
N LEU A 124 -3.15 11.90 6.73
CA LEU A 124 -2.26 10.81 7.15
C LEU A 124 -2.81 10.03 8.34
N PHE A 125 -3.46 10.71 9.29
CA PHE A 125 -4.09 10.05 10.43
C PHE A 125 -5.24 9.14 9.97
N CYS A 126 -6.15 9.65 9.12
CA CYS A 126 -7.24 8.86 8.55
C CYS A 126 -6.70 7.70 7.70
N PHE A 127 -5.68 7.94 6.88
CA PHE A 127 -5.03 6.91 6.08
C PHE A 127 -4.41 5.83 6.97
N PHE A 128 -3.69 6.22 8.03
CA PHE A 128 -3.11 5.28 8.98
C PHE A 128 -4.18 4.44 9.69
N LEU A 129 -5.25 5.11 10.15
CA LEU A 129 -6.36 4.43 10.82
C LEU A 129 -7.05 3.41 9.91
N LEU A 130 -7.36 3.78 8.67
CA LEU A 130 -8.08 2.90 7.75
C LEU A 130 -7.20 1.77 7.20
N GLN A 131 -5.96 2.08 6.82
CA GLN A 131 -5.06 1.12 6.16
C GLN A 131 -4.37 0.16 7.15
N TYR A 132 -4.03 0.64 8.36
CA TYR A 132 -3.23 -0.13 9.31
C TYR A 132 -3.97 -0.44 10.62
N ALA A 133 -4.56 0.55 11.28
CA ALA A 133 -5.19 0.34 12.59
C ALA A 133 -6.48 -0.48 12.49
N MET A 134 -7.32 -0.25 11.48
CA MET A 134 -8.60 -0.92 11.34
C MET A 134 -8.46 -2.43 11.09
N PRO A 135 -7.59 -2.92 10.19
CA PRO A 135 -7.30 -4.35 10.07
C PRO A 135 -6.82 -5.00 11.37
N MET A 136 -5.95 -4.31 12.12
CA MET A 136 -5.47 -4.76 13.44
C MET A 136 -6.62 -4.91 14.44
N LEU A 137 -7.43 -3.86 14.58
CA LEU A 137 -8.56 -3.84 15.50
C LEU A 137 -9.58 -4.91 15.11
N ALA A 138 -9.84 -5.13 13.82
CA ALA A 138 -10.81 -6.10 13.35
C ALA A 138 -10.42 -7.54 13.71
N VAL A 139 -9.14 -7.87 13.57
CA VAL A 139 -8.64 -9.20 13.97
C VAL A 139 -8.65 -9.37 15.50
N ALA A 140 -8.26 -8.34 16.25
CA ALA A 140 -8.28 -8.39 17.71
C ALA A 140 -9.72 -8.51 18.26
N ASP A 141 -10.65 -7.73 17.72
CA ASP A 141 -12.07 -7.77 18.07
C ASP A 141 -12.72 -9.10 17.69
N LEU A 142 -12.41 -9.65 16.50
CA LEU A 142 -12.86 -10.98 16.11
C LEU A 142 -12.33 -12.06 17.05
N ALA A 143 -11.05 -12.01 17.41
CA ALA A 143 -10.47 -12.96 18.35
C ALA A 143 -11.13 -12.88 19.73
N GLY A 144 -11.37 -11.67 20.23
CA GLY A 144 -12.09 -11.44 21.48
C GLY A 144 -13.51 -12.00 21.43
N ALA A 145 -14.27 -11.67 20.39
CA ALA A 145 -15.62 -12.16 20.14
C ALA A 145 -15.72 -13.69 20.09
N LEU A 146 -14.72 -14.36 19.49
CA LEU A 146 -14.67 -15.83 19.46
C LEU A 146 -14.46 -16.43 20.86
N VAL A 147 -13.65 -15.79 21.71
CA VAL A 147 -13.41 -16.22 23.09
C VAL A 147 -14.65 -16.00 23.96
N THR A 148 -15.30 -14.84 23.83
CA THR A 148 -16.49 -14.46 24.60
C THR A 148 -17.79 -15.02 24.03
N ARG A 149 -17.75 -15.65 22.84
CA ARG A 149 -18.93 -16.08 22.06
C ARG A 149 -19.93 -14.95 21.82
N SER A 150 -19.44 -13.73 21.62
CA SER A 150 -20.25 -12.57 21.25
C SER A 150 -20.07 -12.24 19.76
N LEU A 151 -20.84 -11.27 19.26
CA LEU A 151 -20.53 -10.65 17.98
C LEU A 151 -19.33 -9.70 18.15
N PRO A 152 -18.47 -9.56 17.11
CA PRO A 152 -17.47 -8.49 17.08
C PRO A 152 -18.18 -7.13 17.29
N CYS A 153 -17.51 -6.15 17.87
CA CYS A 153 -18.04 -4.79 18.01
C CYS A 153 -17.88 -3.98 16.71
N ILE A 154 -16.78 -4.17 15.99
CA ILE A 154 -16.38 -3.27 14.90
C ILE A 154 -16.79 -3.74 13.50
N TRP A 155 -17.48 -4.88 13.39
CA TRP A 155 -17.93 -5.41 12.09
C TRP A 155 -18.72 -4.42 11.22
N PRO A 156 -19.57 -3.50 11.76
CA PRO A 156 -20.28 -2.54 10.91
C PRO A 156 -19.30 -1.59 10.22
N LEU A 157 -18.25 -1.17 10.93
CA LEU A 157 -17.22 -0.29 10.39
C LEU A 157 -16.40 -1.00 9.31
N SER A 158 -16.07 -2.27 9.51
CA SER A 158 -15.39 -3.09 8.50
C SER A 158 -16.24 -3.24 7.23
N ILE A 159 -17.56 -3.43 7.36
CA ILE A 159 -18.48 -3.48 6.21
C ILE A 159 -18.51 -2.15 5.48
N VAL A 160 -18.62 -1.02 6.20
CA VAL A 160 -18.60 0.30 5.56
C VAL A 160 -17.27 0.53 4.83
N ALA A 161 -16.13 0.21 5.45
CA ALA A 161 -14.81 0.37 4.84
C ALA A 161 -14.66 -0.48 3.57
N LEU A 162 -15.06 -1.75 3.60
CA LEU A 162 -15.03 -2.63 2.43
C LEU A 162 -16.03 -2.19 1.35
N GLY A 163 -17.21 -1.68 1.74
CA GLY A 163 -18.21 -1.14 0.83
C GLY A 163 -17.72 0.11 0.09
N LEU A 164 -17.13 1.07 0.82
CA LEU A 164 -16.49 2.25 0.23
C LEU A 164 -15.32 1.86 -0.69
N SER A 165 -14.54 0.86 -0.30
CA SER A 165 -13.46 0.31 -1.15
C SER A 165 -14.03 -0.32 -2.43
N GLY A 166 -15.16 -1.04 -2.34
CA GLY A 166 -15.89 -1.57 -3.49
C GLY A 166 -16.35 -0.47 -4.45
N LEU A 167 -16.92 0.61 -3.92
CA LEU A 167 -17.31 1.78 -4.72
C LEU A 167 -16.10 2.44 -5.40
N ALA A 168 -14.98 2.55 -4.70
CA ALA A 168 -13.77 3.11 -5.25
C ALA A 168 -13.11 2.19 -6.30
N ILE A 169 -13.19 0.86 -6.16
CA ILE A 169 -12.83 -0.10 -7.22
C ILE A 169 -13.70 0.13 -8.46
N VAL A 170 -15.02 0.24 -8.30
CA VAL A 170 -15.94 0.46 -9.41
C VAL A 170 -15.65 1.79 -10.09
N SER A 171 -15.42 2.85 -9.31
CA SER A 171 -15.03 4.17 -9.82
C SER A 171 -13.74 4.08 -10.62
N GLY A 172 -12.69 3.47 -10.05
CA GLY A 172 -11.38 3.33 -10.67
C GLY A 172 -11.41 2.54 -11.99
N CYS A 173 -12.14 1.42 -12.01
CA CYS A 173 -12.24 0.56 -13.19
C CYS A 173 -13.12 1.13 -14.31
N ARG A 174 -13.93 2.16 -14.04
CA ARG A 174 -14.74 2.85 -15.06
C ARG A 174 -14.04 4.05 -15.70
N ARG A 175 -12.82 4.36 -15.27
CA ARG A 175 -12.06 5.49 -15.80
C ARG A 175 -11.55 5.19 -17.20
N ALA A 176 -11.53 6.21 -18.04
CA ALA A 176 -10.78 6.14 -19.28
C ALA A 176 -9.28 5.96 -18.97
N SER A 177 -8.61 5.18 -19.81
CA SER A 177 -7.17 5.00 -19.75
C SER A 177 -6.64 4.63 -21.13
N GLU A 178 -5.50 5.20 -21.49
CA GLU A 178 -4.73 4.83 -22.69
C GLU A 178 -4.01 3.47 -22.53
N GLY A 179 -4.01 2.90 -21.32
CA GLY A 179 -3.39 1.62 -21.01
C GLY A 179 -4.23 0.39 -21.35
N PRO A 180 -3.80 -0.80 -20.87
CA PRO A 180 -4.59 -2.01 -20.98
C PRO A 180 -5.97 -1.85 -20.34
N GLU A 181 -6.97 -2.50 -20.92
CA GLU A 181 -8.34 -2.45 -20.39
C GLU A 181 -8.40 -2.98 -18.96
N LEU A 182 -9.01 -2.18 -18.08
CA LEU A 182 -9.33 -2.62 -16.73
C LEU A 182 -10.50 -3.62 -16.74
N PRO A 183 -10.61 -4.48 -15.71
CA PRO A 183 -11.71 -5.44 -15.62
C PRO A 183 -13.07 -4.74 -15.70
N ALA A 184 -13.96 -5.21 -16.58
CA ALA A 184 -15.32 -4.70 -16.67
C ALA A 184 -16.08 -4.93 -15.36
N MET A 185 -16.72 -3.88 -14.84
CA MET A 185 -17.38 -3.90 -13.54
C MET A 185 -18.79 -4.49 -13.61
N ASN A 186 -18.97 -5.61 -12.91
CA ASN A 186 -20.25 -6.24 -12.59
C ASN A 186 -20.24 -6.71 -11.12
N LEU A 187 -21.36 -7.22 -10.62
CA LEU A 187 -21.47 -7.67 -9.22
C LEU A 187 -20.42 -8.73 -8.84
N TRP A 188 -20.09 -9.63 -9.77
CA TRP A 188 -19.05 -10.63 -9.56
C TRP A 188 -17.64 -10.03 -9.46
N ALA A 189 -17.30 -9.09 -10.35
CA ALA A 189 -16.00 -8.41 -10.32
C ALA A 189 -15.85 -7.56 -9.05
N MET A 190 -16.92 -6.87 -8.64
CA MET A 190 -16.96 -6.12 -7.38
C MET A 190 -16.77 -7.06 -6.18
N GLY A 191 -17.50 -8.19 -6.16
CA GLY A 191 -17.36 -9.22 -5.12
C GLY A 191 -15.93 -9.80 -5.07
N LEU A 192 -15.33 -10.09 -6.23
CA LEU A 192 -13.95 -10.55 -6.34
C LEU A 192 -12.96 -9.52 -5.79
N GLY A 193 -13.13 -8.23 -6.12
CA GLY A 193 -12.28 -7.16 -5.63
C GLY A 193 -12.37 -6.99 -4.11
N ILE A 194 -13.59 -6.97 -3.56
CA ILE A 194 -13.82 -6.89 -2.11
C ILE A 194 -13.23 -8.12 -1.40
N ALA A 195 -13.50 -9.32 -1.91
CA ALA A 195 -12.96 -10.56 -1.34
C ALA A 195 -11.43 -10.59 -1.39
N TYR A 196 -10.84 -10.05 -2.46
CA TYR A 196 -9.40 -9.90 -2.57
C TYR A 196 -8.85 -8.96 -1.48
N LEU A 197 -9.47 -7.80 -1.20
CA LEU A 197 -9.01 -6.87 -0.16
C LEU A 197 -8.97 -7.47 1.26
N VAL A 198 -9.71 -8.54 1.53
CA VAL A 198 -9.68 -9.24 2.82
C VAL A 198 -8.28 -9.74 3.17
N HIS A 199 -7.40 -9.99 2.18
CA HIS A 199 -6.03 -10.42 2.47
C HIS A 199 -5.25 -9.37 3.31
N TRP A 200 -5.59 -8.08 3.22
CA TRP A 200 -4.97 -7.04 4.06
C TRP A 200 -5.32 -7.18 5.54
N PHE A 201 -6.49 -7.75 5.87
CA PHE A 201 -6.85 -8.11 7.25
C PHE A 201 -6.01 -9.27 7.80
N VAL A 202 -5.28 -9.99 6.95
CA VAL A 202 -4.32 -11.02 7.38
C VAL A 202 -2.90 -10.48 7.35
N VAL A 203 -2.51 -9.81 6.26
CA VAL A 203 -1.14 -9.33 6.04
C VAL A 203 -0.76 -8.24 7.04
N ILE A 204 -1.62 -7.25 7.27
CA ILE A 204 -1.30 -6.13 8.16
C ILE A 204 -1.09 -6.62 9.60
N PRO A 205 -1.98 -7.45 10.18
CA PRO A 205 -1.75 -7.95 11.54
C PRO A 205 -0.56 -8.86 11.68
N TRP A 206 -0.35 -9.74 10.71
CA TRP A 206 0.83 -10.59 10.68
C TRP A 206 2.13 -9.79 10.65
N VAL A 207 2.25 -8.81 9.75
CA VAL A 207 3.46 -7.99 9.60
C VAL A 207 3.68 -7.11 10.83
N THR A 208 2.61 -6.52 11.37
CA THR A 208 2.69 -5.66 12.56
C THR A 208 3.20 -6.47 13.77
N LEU A 209 2.64 -7.65 14.02
CA LEU A 209 3.09 -8.54 15.08
C LEU A 209 4.54 -9.00 14.86
N ARG A 210 4.89 -9.36 13.62
CA ARG A 210 6.25 -9.76 13.26
C ARG A 210 7.26 -8.64 13.52
N MET A 211 6.96 -7.40 13.14
CA MET A 211 7.81 -6.24 13.40
C MET A 211 7.93 -5.90 14.89
N ALA A 212 6.89 -6.20 15.68
CA ALA A 212 6.91 -5.97 17.13
C ALA A 212 7.75 -7.00 17.90
N VAL A 213 7.81 -8.25 17.42
CA VAL A 213 8.44 -9.38 18.14
C VAL A 213 9.81 -9.75 17.60
N LEU A 214 10.04 -9.62 16.28
CA LEU A 214 11.29 -10.05 15.65
C LEU A 214 12.21 -8.85 15.36
N PRO A 215 13.53 -9.03 15.44
CA PRO A 215 14.47 -8.00 15.02
C PRO A 215 14.31 -7.72 13.53
N LYS A 216 14.52 -6.45 13.16
CA LYS A 216 14.46 -6.00 11.77
C LYS A 216 15.43 -6.82 10.92
N ARG A 217 14.92 -7.44 9.85
CA ARG A 217 15.72 -8.14 8.84
C ARG A 217 15.38 -7.56 7.47
N LEU A 218 16.31 -6.80 6.90
CA LEU A 218 16.19 -6.29 5.54
C LEU A 218 16.47 -7.45 4.58
N VAL A 219 15.41 -8.09 4.09
CA VAL A 219 15.51 -9.10 3.03
C VAL A 219 15.03 -8.44 1.73
N TRP A 220 15.99 -7.94 0.95
CA TRP A 220 15.70 -7.53 -0.42
C TRP A 220 15.49 -8.78 -1.27
N ALA A 221 14.26 -8.98 -1.75
CA ALA A 221 13.92 -10.10 -2.63
C ALA A 221 13.24 -9.54 -3.88
N LYS A 222 13.91 -9.66 -5.03
CA LYS A 222 13.37 -9.23 -6.32
C LYS A 222 12.09 -9.99 -6.64
N THR A 223 11.07 -9.29 -7.13
CA THR A 223 9.90 -9.95 -7.71
C THR A 223 10.34 -10.48 -9.08
N LEU A 224 10.21 -11.79 -9.30
CA LEU A 224 10.59 -12.40 -10.57
C LEU A 224 9.58 -12.01 -11.66
N HIS A 225 10.09 -11.47 -12.76
CA HIS A 225 9.32 -11.11 -13.96
C HIS A 225 9.42 -12.23 -14.98
N LEU A 226 8.33 -12.54 -15.69
CA LEU A 226 8.38 -13.49 -16.79
C LEU A 226 9.13 -12.85 -17.97
N GLY A 227 10.40 -13.20 -18.13
CA GLY A 227 11.25 -12.72 -19.22
C GLY A 227 12.71 -12.44 -18.83
N GLU A 228 13.04 -12.43 -17.55
CA GLU A 228 14.44 -12.45 -17.12
C GLU A 228 14.96 -13.90 -17.21
N PRO A 229 16.09 -14.18 -17.90
CA PRO A 229 16.77 -15.46 -17.74
C PRO A 229 17.08 -15.64 -16.26
N GLY A 230 16.75 -16.82 -15.71
CA GLY A 230 16.84 -17.08 -14.28
C GLY A 230 18.22 -16.72 -13.73
N ASP A 231 18.26 -15.83 -12.73
CA ASP A 231 19.42 -15.56 -11.89
C ASP A 231 19.70 -16.78 -10.98
N ASP A 232 20.01 -17.94 -11.57
CA ASP A 232 20.48 -19.13 -10.84
C ASP A 232 21.97 -18.98 -10.40
N GLU A 233 22.59 -17.82 -10.64
CA GLU A 233 23.92 -17.46 -10.14
C GLU A 233 23.95 -16.06 -9.51
N GLN A 234 23.34 -15.90 -8.32
CA GLN A 234 23.75 -14.83 -7.40
C GLN A 234 24.17 -15.46 -6.07
N PRO A 235 25.43 -15.27 -5.63
CA PRO A 235 25.87 -15.80 -4.34
C PRO A 235 25.10 -15.10 -3.22
N ALA A 236 24.79 -15.86 -2.17
CA ALA A 236 24.03 -15.40 -1.01
C ALA A 236 24.54 -14.04 -0.49
N PRO A 237 23.66 -13.06 -0.21
CA PRO A 237 24.11 -11.80 0.37
C PRO A 237 24.71 -12.05 1.75
N ALA A 238 25.93 -11.56 1.94
CA ALA A 238 26.61 -11.58 3.23
C ALA A 238 25.78 -10.79 4.25
N ALA A 239 25.56 -11.40 5.41
CA ALA A 239 24.98 -10.71 6.56
C ALA A 239 25.97 -9.63 7.03
N VAL A 240 25.53 -8.37 6.99
CA VAL A 240 26.09 -7.25 7.76
C VAL A 240 24.97 -6.63 8.55
#